data_AF-A0A2S6VHQ4-F1
#
_entry.id   AF-A0A2S6VHQ4-F1
#
_cell.length_a   1.000
_cell.length_b   1.000
_cell.length_c   1.000
_cell.angle_alpha   90.00
_cell.angle_beta   90.00
_cell.angle_gamma   90.00
#
_symmetry.space_group_name_H-M   'P 1'
#
loop_
_entity.id
_entity.type
_entity.pdbx_description
1 polymer ?
#
loop_
_entity_poly.entity_id
_entity_poly.type
_entity_poly.pdbx_seq_one_letter_code
_entity_poly.pdbx_strand_id
1 'polypeptide(L)'
;MGLGALTGMGACTTASRIRHFNQFVPEISADPSVTLAAEAIALRTSARTKGLLFGAAVNYNHLSTDRAYADLVAQQCAILVPALELKWQVLRPSPSQFNFTRADWMAQFARRNGMLFRGHTLVWHKALPDWFANTVNKRNAEKILIEHISRVAGHYAGRMHSWDVVNEAIEPRGQRGDMLRNTPWLRFLGPDYIELAFRAAAEADPRAILMYNDFGIEHDTPQAETKRTATLRLLERLKSRGVPIQGLGVQGHLFGHPDGVTFRQIGRFLRNVADLGLDIMITELDVNDQQLPKEPERRDRAVAKIYADFLEVVLAQPAVTAVITWGISDRYTWLASRKPREDGARLRPLPFDAQLQPKLAWQALAGAIAQAPTRPSLPGLPTPPTTFADIQGHWAQRYIQALADKNIISGFPDGTFKPNAPVTRAEFAAIVTKAFPQASQNNPSIEFVDVPRSFWGYSAIQTAVRRGFLAGYPGRIFQPSQQIPRVQVIVALASGLNLSSDNTSVLSYYQDAAEIPTYAANKVAAATQRQMVVNYPTVRQLNPNRNATRAEVAAFVYQALVDANQAQFISSPYLVRV
;
A
#
# COMPACT_ATOMS: atom_id res chain seq x y z
N MET A 1 -12.31 46.50 59.74
CA MET A 1 -13.38 45.50 59.58
C MET A 1 -13.48 45.24 58.08
N GLY A 2 -13.01 44.14 57.52
CA GLY A 2 -13.45 42.77 57.76
C GLY A 2 -13.89 42.21 56.39
N LEU A 3 -13.01 41.38 55.82
CA LEU A 3 -13.19 40.39 54.74
C LEU A 3 -14.59 40.13 54.16
N GLY A 4 -14.67 39.94 52.84
CA GLY A 4 -15.55 38.90 52.30
C GLY A 4 -15.98 39.02 50.82
N ALA A 5 -15.57 38.01 50.05
CA ALA A 5 -16.28 37.39 48.92
C ALA A 5 -16.15 37.98 47.49
N LEU A 6 -15.37 37.23 46.70
CA LEU A 6 -15.53 37.05 45.25
C LEU A 6 -16.92 36.50 44.89
N THR A 7 -17.57 37.12 43.91
CA THR A 7 -18.52 36.54 42.94
C THR A 7 -18.51 37.52 41.75
N GLY A 8 -18.08 37.17 40.54
CA GLY A 8 -18.79 36.27 39.63
C GLY A 8 -19.34 37.11 38.47
N MET A 9 -18.53 37.37 37.43
CA MET A 9 -19.02 37.86 36.14
C MET A 9 -18.66 36.84 35.07
N GLY A 10 -19.67 36.09 34.66
CA GLY A 10 -19.64 35.26 33.46
C GLY A 10 -19.81 36.15 32.24
N ALA A 11 -18.83 36.11 31.34
CA ALA A 11 -19.03 36.39 29.93
C ALA A 11 -18.38 35.23 29.17
N CYS A 12 -19.23 34.39 28.56
CA CYS A 12 -18.83 33.33 27.66
C CYS A 12 -17.98 33.92 26.53
N THR A 13 -16.68 33.69 26.58
CA THR A 13 -15.82 33.82 25.41
C THR A 13 -15.68 32.42 24.81
N THR A 14 -16.32 32.23 23.66
CA THR A 14 -16.10 31.07 22.79
C THR A 14 -14.61 31.02 22.44
N ALA A 15 -13.90 30.08 23.04
CA ALA A 15 -12.50 29.82 22.73
C ALA A 15 -12.41 29.19 21.32
N SER A 16 -12.32 30.03 20.29
CA SER A 16 -11.79 29.63 18.99
C SER A 16 -10.29 29.36 19.13
N ARG A 17 -9.91 28.16 19.57
CA ARG A 17 -8.55 27.66 19.37
C ARG A 17 -8.49 26.88 18.06
N ILE A 18 -8.61 27.60 16.95
CA ILE A 18 -8.01 27.19 15.69
C ILE A 18 -6.78 28.06 15.53
N ARG A 19 -5.65 27.62 16.09
CA ARG A 19 -4.33 28.16 15.76
C ARG A 19 -3.49 27.03 15.18
N HIS A 20 -3.06 27.31 13.95
CA HIS A 20 -1.86 26.84 13.28
C HIS A 20 -1.94 25.48 12.57
N PHE A 21 -2.39 25.49 11.31
CA PHE A 21 -1.92 24.53 10.29
C PHE A 21 -1.84 25.15 8.88
N ASN A 22 -1.31 26.38 8.80
CA ASN A 22 -0.75 26.93 7.55
C ASN A 22 0.73 26.56 7.35
N GLN A 23 1.27 25.64 8.15
CA GLN A 23 2.69 25.26 8.15
C GLN A 23 2.99 23.86 7.58
N PHE A 24 1.99 23.17 7.01
CA PHE A 24 2.20 21.84 6.39
C PHE A 24 1.42 21.65 5.08
N VAL A 25 1.36 22.69 4.26
CA VAL A 25 1.74 22.46 2.86
C VAL A 25 3.26 22.57 2.96
N PRO A 26 4.07 21.50 2.76
CA PRO A 26 5.48 21.77 2.43
C PRO A 26 5.38 22.82 1.33
N GLU A 27 6.10 23.95 1.40
CA GLU A 27 6.27 24.76 0.20
C GLU A 27 6.57 23.76 -0.92
N ILE A 28 5.60 23.55 -1.81
CA ILE A 28 5.80 22.69 -2.96
C ILE A 28 6.72 23.56 -3.79
N SER A 29 8.01 23.39 -3.52
CA SER A 29 9.09 24.23 -4.01
C SER A 29 8.79 24.56 -5.47
N ALA A 30 8.78 25.85 -5.79
CA ALA A 30 8.59 26.36 -7.15
C ALA A 30 9.81 26.05 -8.06
N ASP A 31 10.68 25.13 -7.65
CA ASP A 31 11.82 24.67 -8.41
C ASP A 31 11.42 23.47 -9.31
N PRO A 32 11.30 23.67 -10.64
CA PRO A 32 11.00 22.61 -11.60
C PRO A 32 12.13 21.58 -11.74
N SER A 33 13.26 21.74 -11.03
CA SER A 33 14.38 20.80 -11.01
C SER A 33 14.35 19.78 -9.86
N VAL A 34 13.31 19.77 -9.02
CA VAL A 34 13.10 18.69 -8.04
C VAL A 34 12.49 17.46 -8.73
N THR A 35 13.31 16.78 -9.54
CA THR A 35 12.99 15.46 -10.09
C THR A 35 13.05 14.43 -8.96
N LEU A 36 11.91 14.22 -8.30
CA LEU A 36 11.72 13.20 -7.28
C LEU A 36 11.68 11.81 -7.95
N ALA A 37 12.84 11.16 -8.13
CA ALA A 37 12.81 9.74 -8.50
C ALA A 37 12.61 8.84 -7.28
N ALA A 38 11.93 7.75 -7.57
CA ALA A 38 11.39 6.77 -6.67
C ALA A 38 12.46 6.07 -5.81
N GLU A 39 12.43 6.34 -4.51
CA GLU A 39 11.98 5.31 -3.56
C GLU A 39 11.01 5.89 -2.53
N ALA A 40 9.90 6.34 -3.09
CA ALA A 40 8.61 5.91 -2.59
C ALA A 40 8.66 4.50 -1.96
N ILE A 41 8.57 4.38 -0.62
CA ILE A 41 8.10 3.12 -0.02
C ILE A 41 6.84 2.74 -0.79
N ALA A 42 6.84 1.56 -1.41
CA ALA A 42 5.71 1.10 -2.20
C ALA A 42 4.41 1.31 -1.41
N LEU A 43 3.38 1.84 -2.07
CA LEU A 43 2.14 2.23 -1.39
C LEU A 43 1.54 1.07 -0.60
N ARG A 44 1.63 -0.17 -1.12
CA ARG A 44 1.26 -1.39 -0.40
C ARG A 44 1.98 -1.57 0.94
N THR A 45 3.27 -1.25 1.00
CA THR A 45 4.09 -1.39 2.20
C THR A 45 3.71 -0.32 3.20
N SER A 46 3.62 0.94 2.78
CA SER A 46 3.18 2.05 3.63
C SER A 46 1.78 1.80 4.20
N ALA A 47 0.82 1.41 3.35
CA ALA A 47 -0.54 1.11 3.75
C ALA A 47 -0.58 -0.01 4.79
N ARG A 48 0.20 -1.08 4.58
CA ARG A 48 0.26 -2.21 5.51
C ARG A 48 0.70 -1.80 6.92
N THR A 49 1.65 -0.86 7.06
CA THR A 49 2.07 -0.36 8.39
C THR A 49 0.94 0.30 9.19
N LYS A 50 -0.14 0.68 8.51
CA LYS A 50 -1.34 1.32 9.09
C LYS A 50 -2.54 0.40 9.19
N GLY A 51 -2.39 -0.89 8.85
CA GLY A 51 -3.51 -1.81 8.72
C GLY A 51 -4.44 -1.43 7.55
N LEU A 52 -3.89 -0.80 6.51
CA LEU A 52 -4.60 -0.43 5.28
C LEU A 52 -4.15 -1.31 4.11
N LEU A 53 -5.03 -1.45 3.13
CA LEU A 53 -4.72 -1.95 1.80
C LEU A 53 -4.59 -0.78 0.82
N PHE A 54 -3.55 -0.83 -0.02
CA PHE A 54 -3.51 -0.03 -1.24
C PHE A 54 -3.66 -0.94 -2.46
N GLY A 55 -4.43 -0.52 -3.46
CA GLY A 55 -4.66 -1.31 -4.67
C GLY A 55 -5.00 -0.47 -5.89
N ALA A 56 -5.23 -1.15 -7.01
CA ALA A 56 -5.70 -0.51 -8.22
C ALA A 56 -6.64 -1.42 -9.01
N ALA A 57 -7.61 -0.81 -9.69
CA ALA A 57 -8.39 -1.45 -10.73
C ALA A 57 -7.69 -1.36 -12.08
N VAL A 58 -7.52 -2.49 -12.75
CA VAL A 58 -6.79 -2.56 -14.02
C VAL A 58 -7.47 -3.54 -14.97
N ASN A 59 -7.11 -3.51 -16.25
CA ASN A 59 -7.63 -4.44 -17.26
C ASN A 59 -6.62 -5.54 -17.55
N TYR A 60 -7.11 -6.74 -17.88
CA TYR A 60 -6.29 -7.89 -18.27
C TYR A 60 -5.35 -7.54 -19.43
N ASN A 61 -5.86 -6.90 -20.48
CA ASN A 61 -5.07 -6.58 -21.67
C ASN A 61 -3.83 -5.76 -21.30
N HIS A 62 -3.97 -4.71 -20.48
CA HIS A 62 -2.85 -3.86 -20.08
C HIS A 62 -1.81 -4.64 -19.27
N LEU A 63 -2.24 -5.45 -18.29
CA LEU A 63 -1.32 -6.27 -17.50
C LEU A 63 -0.60 -7.35 -18.31
N SER A 64 -1.28 -7.95 -19.29
CA SER A 64 -0.75 -9.06 -20.07
C SER A 64 0.23 -8.61 -21.16
N THR A 65 0.12 -7.37 -21.65
CA THR A 65 0.92 -6.88 -22.80
C THR A 65 1.95 -5.81 -22.42
N ASP A 66 1.74 -5.03 -21.37
CA ASP A 66 2.69 -4.00 -20.92
C ASP A 66 3.41 -4.46 -19.65
N ARG A 67 4.63 -5.00 -19.83
CA ARG A 67 5.42 -5.53 -18.72
C ARG A 67 5.78 -4.47 -17.68
N ALA A 68 6.14 -3.26 -18.12
CA ALA A 68 6.54 -2.19 -17.21
C ALA A 68 5.35 -1.73 -16.35
N TYR A 69 4.16 -1.65 -16.95
CA TYR A 69 2.93 -1.37 -16.22
C TYR A 69 2.56 -2.51 -15.24
N ALA A 70 2.70 -3.76 -15.66
CA ALA A 70 2.46 -4.91 -14.78
C ALA A 70 3.43 -4.93 -13.58
N ASP A 71 4.70 -4.61 -13.80
CA ASP A 71 5.71 -4.50 -12.74
C ASP A 71 5.39 -3.34 -11.77
N LEU A 72 4.92 -2.20 -12.28
CA LEU A 72 4.44 -1.10 -11.44
C LEU A 72 3.27 -1.53 -10.54
N VAL A 73 2.27 -2.22 -11.10
CA VAL A 73 1.14 -2.74 -10.33
C VAL A 73 1.63 -3.76 -9.28
N ALA A 74 2.52 -4.68 -9.67
CA ALA A 74 3.15 -5.66 -8.79
C ALA A 74 3.89 -5.01 -7.61
N GLN A 75 4.61 -3.93 -7.88
CA GLN A 75 5.38 -3.21 -6.88
C GLN A 75 4.48 -2.44 -5.91
N GLN A 76 3.43 -1.78 -6.40
CA GLN A 76 2.68 -0.81 -5.63
C GLN A 76 1.46 -1.39 -4.92
N CYS A 77 0.79 -2.41 -5.46
CA CYS A 77 -0.52 -2.86 -4.97
C CYS A 77 -0.45 -4.09 -4.05
N ALA A 78 -1.33 -4.11 -3.05
CA ALA A 78 -1.64 -5.27 -2.19
C ALA A 78 -3.02 -5.88 -2.50
N ILE A 79 -3.86 -5.19 -3.28
CA ILE A 79 -5.15 -5.70 -3.76
C ILE A 79 -5.36 -5.29 -5.21
N LEU A 80 -5.87 -6.22 -6.02
CA LEU A 80 -6.13 -6.04 -7.45
C LEU A 80 -7.63 -6.14 -7.74
N VAL A 81 -8.14 -5.25 -8.58
CA VAL A 81 -9.52 -5.28 -9.07
C VAL A 81 -9.52 -5.43 -10.60
N PRO A 82 -10.23 -6.40 -11.19
CA PRO A 82 -10.46 -6.43 -12.63
C PRO A 82 -11.50 -5.37 -13.00
N ALA A 83 -11.10 -4.33 -13.73
CA ALA A 83 -11.96 -3.22 -14.07
C ALA A 83 -13.10 -3.62 -15.04
N LEU A 84 -12.90 -4.67 -15.85
CA LEU A 84 -13.88 -5.14 -16.84
C LEU A 84 -14.16 -6.66 -16.77
N GLU A 85 -13.18 -7.47 -16.41
CA GLU A 85 -13.17 -8.92 -16.70
C GLU A 85 -14.24 -9.70 -15.92
N LEU A 86 -14.75 -9.15 -14.82
CA LEU A 86 -15.84 -9.74 -14.03
C LEU A 86 -17.21 -9.08 -14.30
N LYS A 87 -17.30 -8.08 -15.19
CA LYS A 87 -18.58 -7.50 -15.59
C LYS A 87 -19.31 -8.40 -16.58
N TRP A 88 -20.64 -8.36 -16.53
CA TRP A 88 -21.53 -9.25 -17.29
C TRP A 88 -21.20 -9.33 -18.79
N GLN A 89 -20.95 -8.20 -19.46
CA GLN A 89 -20.68 -8.17 -20.90
C GLN A 89 -19.41 -8.96 -21.31
N VAL A 90 -18.41 -9.02 -20.43
CA VAL A 90 -17.16 -9.76 -20.70
C VAL A 90 -17.29 -11.20 -20.24
N LEU A 91 -17.91 -11.38 -19.07
CA LEU A 91 -17.98 -12.66 -18.37
C LEU A 91 -19.03 -13.60 -18.95
N ARG A 92 -20.10 -13.08 -19.57
CA ARG A 92 -21.23 -13.88 -20.09
C ARG A 92 -21.49 -13.62 -21.58
N PRO A 93 -20.74 -14.28 -22.48
CA PRO A 93 -20.94 -14.10 -23.93
C PRO A 93 -22.32 -14.57 -24.41
N SER A 94 -22.98 -15.49 -23.69
CA SER A 94 -24.34 -15.94 -23.97
C SER A 94 -25.12 -16.22 -22.67
N PRO A 95 -26.44 -16.45 -22.73
CA PRO A 95 -27.23 -16.77 -21.53
C PRO A 95 -26.69 -17.97 -20.73
N SER A 96 -26.18 -19.00 -21.41
CA SER A 96 -25.76 -20.27 -20.80
C SER A 96 -24.25 -20.42 -20.58
N GLN A 97 -23.44 -19.53 -21.16
CA GLN A 97 -21.97 -19.64 -21.12
C GLN A 97 -21.34 -18.55 -20.25
N PHE A 98 -20.23 -18.92 -19.60
CA PHE A 98 -19.37 -18.03 -18.81
C PHE A 98 -17.93 -18.14 -19.31
N ASN A 99 -17.23 -17.01 -19.38
CA ASN A 99 -15.84 -16.94 -19.80
C ASN A 99 -14.96 -16.32 -18.69
N PHE A 100 -14.39 -17.17 -17.85
CA PHE A 100 -13.52 -16.77 -16.75
C PHE A 100 -12.05 -16.56 -17.16
N THR A 101 -11.66 -16.84 -18.41
CA THR A 101 -10.25 -16.93 -18.82
C THR A 101 -9.43 -15.70 -18.42
N ARG A 102 -9.94 -14.50 -18.68
CA ARG A 102 -9.21 -13.25 -18.37
C ARG A 102 -9.17 -12.96 -16.87
N ALA A 103 -10.29 -13.14 -16.18
CA ALA A 103 -10.39 -12.91 -14.75
C ALA A 103 -9.55 -13.93 -13.95
N ASP A 104 -9.51 -15.19 -14.38
CA ASP A 104 -8.67 -16.23 -13.77
C ASP A 104 -7.18 -15.95 -13.94
N TRP A 105 -6.77 -15.45 -15.10
CA TRP A 105 -5.40 -15.00 -15.30
C TRP A 105 -5.05 -13.86 -14.33
N MET A 106 -5.94 -12.89 -14.16
CA MET A 106 -5.73 -11.77 -13.23
C MET A 106 -5.69 -12.23 -11.77
N ALA A 107 -6.56 -13.17 -11.37
CA ALA A 107 -6.53 -13.77 -10.04
C ALA A 107 -5.20 -14.51 -9.79
N GLN A 108 -4.66 -15.19 -10.80
CA GLN A 108 -3.34 -15.82 -10.70
C GLN A 108 -2.21 -14.79 -10.66
N PHE A 109 -2.30 -13.70 -11.44
CA PHE A 109 -1.35 -12.60 -11.36
C PHE A 109 -1.33 -11.98 -9.96
N ALA A 110 -2.50 -11.72 -9.37
CA ALA A 110 -2.64 -11.23 -8.00
C ALA A 110 -1.97 -12.19 -7.02
N ARG A 111 -2.30 -13.49 -7.07
CA ARG A 111 -1.72 -14.51 -6.21
C ARG A 111 -0.19 -14.59 -6.31
N ARG A 112 0.37 -14.61 -7.52
CA ARG A 112 1.83 -14.69 -7.74
C ARG A 112 2.57 -13.47 -7.19
N ASN A 113 1.92 -12.31 -7.13
CA ASN A 113 2.53 -11.07 -6.63
C ASN A 113 2.13 -10.74 -5.18
N GLY A 114 1.53 -11.68 -4.45
CA GLY A 114 1.15 -11.50 -3.06
C GLY A 114 0.02 -10.49 -2.85
N MET A 115 -0.87 -10.34 -3.84
CA MET A 115 -2.03 -9.46 -3.76
C MET A 115 -3.30 -10.24 -3.44
N LEU A 116 -4.20 -9.57 -2.73
CA LEU A 116 -5.60 -9.92 -2.64
C LEU A 116 -6.31 -9.64 -3.96
N PHE A 117 -7.47 -10.25 -4.16
CA PHE A 117 -8.30 -10.07 -5.33
C PHE A 117 -9.70 -9.61 -4.89
N ARG A 118 -10.20 -8.53 -5.48
CA ARG A 118 -11.56 -8.01 -5.23
C ARG A 118 -12.38 -8.10 -6.51
N GLY A 119 -13.61 -8.57 -6.38
CA GLY A 119 -14.51 -8.77 -7.50
C GLY A 119 -15.40 -7.56 -7.75
N HIS A 120 -15.45 -7.12 -9.00
CA HIS A 120 -16.25 -5.99 -9.46
C HIS A 120 -16.89 -6.31 -10.82
N THR A 121 -18.20 -6.51 -10.94
CA THR A 121 -19.25 -6.50 -9.91
C THR A 121 -20.34 -7.50 -10.30
N LEU A 122 -21.06 -8.04 -9.31
CA LEU A 122 -22.08 -9.07 -9.54
C LEU A 122 -23.39 -8.50 -10.10
N VAL A 123 -23.79 -7.31 -9.65
CA VAL A 123 -25.05 -6.68 -10.08
C VAL A 123 -24.83 -5.21 -10.38
N TRP A 124 -25.03 -4.85 -11.66
CA TRP A 124 -24.96 -3.47 -12.12
C TRP A 124 -26.00 -3.21 -13.20
N HIS A 125 -26.27 -1.93 -13.46
CA HIS A 125 -27.20 -1.50 -14.49
C HIS A 125 -26.53 -1.22 -15.84
N LYS A 126 -25.19 -1.14 -15.86
CA LYS A 126 -24.38 -1.01 -17.07
C LYS A 126 -23.63 -2.31 -17.35
N ALA A 127 -23.01 -2.38 -18.52
CA ALA A 127 -22.19 -3.51 -18.97
C ALA A 127 -22.95 -4.84 -18.96
N LEU A 128 -24.26 -4.81 -19.23
CA LEU A 128 -25.06 -5.99 -19.52
C LEU A 128 -24.82 -6.41 -20.98
N PRO A 129 -24.69 -7.72 -21.29
CA PRO A 129 -24.46 -8.20 -22.64
C PRO A 129 -25.68 -7.97 -23.53
N ASP A 130 -25.48 -7.91 -24.85
CA ASP A 130 -26.55 -7.61 -25.82
C ASP A 130 -27.74 -8.58 -25.73
N TRP A 131 -27.47 -9.86 -25.45
CA TRP A 131 -28.52 -10.88 -25.29
C TRP A 131 -29.46 -10.59 -24.11
N PHE A 132 -29.04 -9.78 -23.14
CA PHE A 132 -29.79 -9.50 -21.91
C PHE A 132 -31.18 -8.93 -22.21
N ALA A 133 -31.25 -7.93 -23.08
CA ALA A 133 -32.48 -7.18 -23.36
C ALA A 133 -33.60 -8.07 -23.94
N ASN A 134 -33.23 -9.09 -24.72
CA ASN A 134 -34.17 -9.99 -25.38
C ASN A 134 -34.45 -11.28 -24.57
N THR A 135 -33.67 -11.54 -23.52
CA THR A 135 -33.74 -12.80 -22.76
C THR A 135 -34.33 -12.59 -21.37
N VAL A 136 -33.92 -11.53 -20.67
CA VAL A 136 -34.26 -11.31 -19.26
C VAL A 136 -35.55 -10.51 -19.13
N ASN A 137 -36.50 -11.04 -18.35
CA ASN A 137 -37.81 -10.45 -18.13
C ASN A 137 -38.33 -10.77 -16.72
N LYS A 138 -39.50 -10.24 -16.35
CA LYS A 138 -40.12 -10.45 -15.03
C LYS A 138 -40.26 -11.91 -14.60
N ARG A 139 -40.44 -12.85 -15.54
CA ARG A 139 -40.66 -14.27 -15.23
C ARG A 139 -39.37 -15.03 -14.90
N ASN A 140 -38.22 -14.58 -15.41
CA ASN A 140 -36.95 -15.32 -15.30
C ASN A 140 -35.80 -14.52 -14.66
N ALA A 141 -35.99 -13.22 -14.40
CA ALA A 141 -34.93 -12.35 -13.89
C ALA A 141 -34.33 -12.84 -12.57
N GLU A 142 -35.16 -13.36 -11.66
CA GLU A 142 -34.71 -13.86 -10.35
C GLU A 142 -33.76 -15.05 -10.53
N LYS A 143 -34.21 -16.06 -11.28
CA LYS A 143 -33.43 -17.26 -11.59
C LYS A 143 -32.11 -16.90 -12.27
N ILE A 144 -32.13 -16.02 -13.27
CA ILE A 144 -30.92 -15.62 -14.02
C ILE A 144 -29.94 -14.83 -13.14
N LEU A 145 -30.46 -14.00 -12.24
CA LEU A 145 -29.65 -13.23 -11.29
C LEU A 145 -28.97 -14.14 -10.27
N ILE A 146 -29.74 -15.05 -9.64
CA ILE A 146 -29.20 -16.02 -8.68
C ILE A 146 -28.17 -16.93 -9.39
N GLU A 147 -28.50 -17.48 -10.56
CA GLU A 147 -27.56 -18.33 -11.31
C GLU A 147 -26.25 -17.58 -11.63
N HIS A 148 -26.33 -16.31 -12.01
CA HIS A 148 -25.14 -15.50 -12.22
C HIS A 148 -24.30 -15.39 -10.95
N ILE A 149 -24.91 -14.96 -9.85
CA ILE A 149 -24.22 -14.72 -8.58
C ILE A 149 -23.59 -16.01 -8.09
N SER A 150 -24.37 -17.11 -8.05
CA SER A 150 -23.89 -18.41 -7.58
C SER A 150 -22.72 -18.94 -8.41
N ARG A 151 -22.78 -18.84 -9.75
CA ARG A 151 -21.67 -19.31 -10.60
C ARG A 151 -20.43 -18.43 -10.47
N VAL A 152 -20.59 -17.10 -10.43
CA VAL A 152 -19.44 -16.18 -10.45
C VAL A 152 -18.78 -16.08 -9.09
N ALA A 153 -19.55 -15.83 -8.02
CA ALA A 153 -19.00 -15.80 -6.67
C ALA A 153 -18.50 -17.19 -6.26
N GLY A 154 -19.25 -18.25 -6.58
CA GLY A 154 -18.86 -19.64 -6.30
C GLY A 154 -17.57 -20.08 -6.99
N HIS A 155 -17.32 -19.64 -8.23
CA HIS A 155 -16.06 -19.93 -8.94
C HIS A 155 -14.81 -19.38 -8.21
N TYR A 156 -14.96 -18.28 -7.46
CA TYR A 156 -13.90 -17.66 -6.68
C TYR A 156 -14.00 -17.92 -5.18
N ALA A 157 -14.87 -18.82 -4.74
CA ALA A 157 -15.14 -19.04 -3.32
C ALA A 157 -13.86 -19.31 -2.51
N GLY A 158 -13.70 -18.60 -1.39
CA GLY A 158 -12.51 -18.70 -0.53
C GLY A 158 -11.21 -18.13 -1.11
N ARG A 159 -11.25 -17.60 -2.34
CA ARG A 159 -10.11 -16.93 -3.02
C ARG A 159 -10.38 -15.44 -3.26
N MET A 160 -11.62 -14.99 -3.12
CA MET A 160 -12.01 -13.59 -3.23
C MET A 160 -11.94 -12.91 -1.86
N HIS A 161 -11.27 -11.76 -1.79
CA HIS A 161 -11.26 -10.95 -0.56
C HIS A 161 -12.63 -10.30 -0.32
N SER A 162 -13.20 -9.71 -1.38
CA SER A 162 -14.40 -8.90 -1.28
C SER A 162 -15.11 -8.80 -2.63
N TRP A 163 -16.43 -8.65 -2.61
CA TRP A 163 -17.27 -8.42 -3.79
C TRP A 163 -18.01 -7.09 -3.69
N ASP A 164 -17.99 -6.32 -4.79
CA ASP A 164 -19.07 -5.38 -5.09
C ASP A 164 -20.29 -6.20 -5.52
N VAL A 165 -21.19 -6.50 -4.58
CA VAL A 165 -22.38 -7.32 -4.86
C VAL A 165 -23.36 -6.51 -5.69
N VAL A 166 -23.66 -5.29 -5.27
CA VAL A 166 -24.52 -4.36 -6.01
C VAL A 166 -23.79 -3.03 -6.17
N ASN A 167 -23.72 -2.57 -7.43
CA ASN A 167 -23.07 -1.31 -7.80
C ASN A 167 -24.10 -0.26 -8.23
N GLU A 168 -23.97 0.96 -7.73
CA GLU A 168 -24.67 2.18 -8.21
C GLU A 168 -26.21 2.08 -8.23
N ALA A 169 -26.82 1.51 -7.20
CA ALA A 169 -28.27 1.33 -7.12
C ALA A 169 -29.03 2.58 -6.65
N ILE A 170 -28.36 3.64 -6.20
CA ILE A 170 -28.99 4.89 -5.75
C ILE A 170 -28.94 5.96 -6.85
N GLU A 171 -30.08 6.63 -7.08
CA GLU A 171 -30.23 7.78 -8.00
C GLU A 171 -31.31 8.73 -7.49
N PRO A 172 -30.98 9.69 -6.60
CA PRO A 172 -31.96 10.59 -6.01
C PRO A 172 -32.59 11.52 -7.05
N ARG A 173 -31.91 11.79 -8.18
CA ARG A 173 -32.46 12.61 -9.28
C ARG A 173 -33.52 11.87 -10.10
N GLY A 174 -33.65 10.56 -9.94
CA GLY A 174 -34.56 9.71 -10.72
C GLY A 174 -36.05 9.86 -10.38
N GLN A 175 -36.41 10.82 -9.52
CA GLN A 175 -37.78 11.16 -9.12
C GLN A 175 -38.58 10.02 -8.46
N ARG A 176 -37.95 8.89 -8.13
CA ARG A 176 -38.59 7.80 -7.38
C ARG A 176 -38.58 8.11 -5.88
N GLY A 177 -39.70 7.83 -5.20
CA GLY A 177 -39.83 8.03 -3.75
C GLY A 177 -38.85 7.19 -2.91
N ASP A 178 -38.40 6.04 -3.43
CA ASP A 178 -37.40 5.18 -2.78
C ASP A 178 -35.94 5.55 -3.12
N MET A 179 -35.73 6.58 -3.96
CA MET A 179 -34.43 7.07 -4.44
C MET A 179 -33.55 6.00 -5.12
N LEU A 180 -34.13 4.85 -5.50
CA LEU A 180 -33.42 3.81 -6.22
C LEU A 180 -33.30 4.16 -7.70
N ARG A 181 -32.18 3.80 -8.31
CA ARG A 181 -31.94 3.90 -9.74
C ARG A 181 -32.90 2.99 -10.50
N ASN A 182 -33.50 3.50 -11.57
CA ASN A 182 -34.34 2.72 -12.48
C ASN A 182 -33.51 1.71 -13.31
N THR A 183 -33.16 0.58 -12.69
CA THR A 183 -32.40 -0.51 -13.32
C THR A 183 -33.35 -1.57 -13.91
N PRO A 184 -32.92 -2.38 -14.89
CA PRO A 184 -33.69 -3.56 -15.32
C PRO A 184 -34.05 -4.48 -14.15
N TRP A 185 -33.11 -4.69 -13.23
CA TRP A 185 -33.31 -5.48 -12.02
C TRP A 185 -34.44 -4.95 -11.14
N LEU A 186 -34.44 -3.64 -10.87
CA LEU A 186 -35.51 -2.99 -10.10
C LEU A 186 -36.86 -3.12 -10.80
N ARG A 187 -36.92 -2.96 -12.13
CA ARG A 187 -38.17 -3.08 -12.91
C ARG A 187 -38.72 -4.52 -12.92
N PHE A 188 -37.84 -5.51 -12.89
CA PHE A 188 -38.24 -6.91 -12.96
C PHE A 188 -38.55 -7.53 -11.60
N LEU A 189 -37.76 -7.18 -10.58
CA LEU A 189 -37.76 -7.84 -9.28
C LEU A 189 -38.21 -6.95 -8.12
N GLY A 190 -38.43 -5.65 -8.36
CA GLY A 190 -38.73 -4.70 -7.30
C GLY A 190 -37.50 -4.39 -6.43
N PRO A 191 -37.65 -3.54 -5.38
CA PRO A 191 -36.54 -3.01 -4.58
C PRO A 191 -35.75 -4.08 -3.81
N ASP A 192 -36.35 -5.24 -3.56
CA ASP A 192 -35.75 -6.33 -2.79
C ASP A 192 -34.69 -7.13 -3.58
N TYR A 193 -34.49 -6.84 -4.88
CA TYR A 193 -33.42 -7.45 -5.68
C TYR A 193 -32.02 -7.25 -5.08
N ILE A 194 -31.83 -6.15 -4.33
CA ILE A 194 -30.56 -5.85 -3.65
C ILE A 194 -30.33 -6.89 -2.54
N GLU A 195 -31.33 -7.09 -1.68
CA GLU A 195 -31.27 -8.10 -0.61
C GLU A 195 -31.07 -9.51 -1.19
N LEU A 196 -31.83 -9.85 -2.22
CA LEU A 196 -31.70 -11.13 -2.93
C LEU A 196 -30.25 -11.37 -3.39
N ALA A 197 -29.63 -10.36 -3.99
CA ALA A 197 -28.26 -10.46 -4.48
C ALA A 197 -27.24 -10.70 -3.36
N PHE A 198 -27.37 -10.00 -2.23
CA PHE A 198 -26.50 -10.22 -1.07
C PHE A 198 -26.65 -11.60 -0.46
N ARG A 199 -27.89 -12.10 -0.31
CA ARG A 199 -28.13 -13.46 0.22
C ARG A 199 -27.54 -14.52 -0.70
N ALA A 200 -27.75 -14.41 -2.01
CA ALA A 200 -27.17 -15.33 -2.99
C ALA A 200 -25.63 -15.28 -2.99
N ALA A 201 -25.03 -14.10 -2.84
CA ALA A 201 -23.58 -13.95 -2.79
C ALA A 201 -22.98 -14.58 -1.51
N ALA A 202 -23.66 -14.43 -0.37
CA ALA A 202 -23.23 -15.02 0.90
C ALA A 202 -23.34 -16.54 0.91
N GLU A 203 -24.35 -17.10 0.24
CA GLU A 203 -24.46 -18.54 0.04
C GLU A 203 -23.35 -19.07 -0.86
N ALA A 204 -23.00 -18.33 -1.92
CA ALA A 204 -21.99 -18.75 -2.89
C ALA A 204 -20.54 -18.65 -2.37
N ASP A 205 -20.22 -17.61 -1.61
CA ASP A 205 -18.92 -17.45 -0.95
C ASP A 205 -19.08 -16.80 0.44
N PRO A 206 -19.27 -17.59 1.51
CA PRO A 206 -19.45 -17.07 2.86
C PRO A 206 -18.18 -16.44 3.45
N ARG A 207 -17.03 -16.54 2.77
CA ARG A 207 -15.75 -15.99 3.25
C ARG A 207 -15.43 -14.61 2.67
N ALA A 208 -16.07 -14.22 1.57
CA ALA A 208 -15.85 -12.91 0.96
C ALA A 208 -16.57 -11.80 1.74
N ILE A 209 -15.94 -10.62 1.81
CA ILE A 209 -16.58 -9.41 2.33
C ILE A 209 -17.55 -8.88 1.27
N LEU A 210 -18.84 -8.85 1.57
CA LEU A 210 -19.87 -8.42 0.64
C LEU A 210 -20.18 -6.93 0.83
N MET A 211 -20.04 -6.16 -0.25
CA MET A 211 -20.12 -4.71 -0.21
C MET A 211 -21.15 -4.15 -1.20
N TYR A 212 -21.82 -3.07 -0.78
CA TYR A 212 -22.51 -2.16 -1.67
C TYR A 212 -21.51 -1.09 -2.15
N ASN A 213 -21.48 -0.74 -3.44
CA ASN A 213 -20.52 0.23 -3.98
C ASN A 213 -21.23 1.35 -4.77
N ASP A 214 -20.83 2.61 -4.56
CA ASP A 214 -21.44 3.75 -5.25
C ASP A 214 -20.52 4.99 -5.30
N PHE A 215 -20.80 5.90 -6.25
CA PHE A 215 -20.13 7.20 -6.40
C PHE A 215 -21.02 8.36 -6.02
N GLY A 216 -20.48 9.58 -6.06
CA GLY A 216 -21.25 10.82 -5.92
C GLY A 216 -21.69 11.08 -4.50
N ILE A 217 -20.96 10.52 -3.54
CA ILE A 217 -21.16 10.66 -2.09
C ILE A 217 -19.96 11.38 -1.44
N GLU A 218 -18.96 11.77 -2.23
CA GLU A 218 -17.66 12.28 -1.77
C GLU A 218 -17.69 13.77 -1.46
N HIS A 219 -18.12 14.60 -2.43
CA HIS A 219 -18.01 16.05 -2.38
C HIS A 219 -19.04 16.70 -1.45
N ASP A 220 -18.73 17.91 -0.96
CA ASP A 220 -19.64 18.76 -0.19
C ASP A 220 -20.63 19.50 -1.11
N THR A 221 -21.46 18.76 -1.85
CA THR A 221 -22.54 19.32 -2.67
C THR A 221 -23.91 18.89 -2.14
N PRO A 222 -24.99 19.68 -2.37
CA PRO A 222 -26.34 19.27 -1.98
C PRO A 222 -26.76 17.92 -2.59
N GLN A 223 -26.31 17.62 -3.81
CA GLN A 223 -26.62 16.37 -4.48
C GLN A 223 -25.89 15.19 -3.85
N ALA A 224 -24.63 15.38 -3.44
CA ALA A 224 -23.90 14.36 -2.71
C ALA A 224 -24.48 14.12 -1.31
N GLU A 225 -24.94 15.17 -0.60
CA GLU A 225 -25.60 15.00 0.71
C GLU A 225 -26.93 14.24 0.58
N THR A 226 -27.70 14.53 -0.46
CA THR A 226 -28.93 13.78 -0.78
C THR A 226 -28.60 12.31 -1.04
N LYS A 227 -27.53 12.03 -1.81
CA LYS A 227 -27.11 10.67 -2.13
C LYS A 227 -26.54 9.92 -0.91
N ARG A 228 -25.78 10.59 -0.03
CA ARG A 228 -25.33 10.04 1.26
C ARG A 228 -26.52 9.65 2.14
N THR A 229 -27.54 10.50 2.24
CA THR A 229 -28.76 10.22 3.00
C THR A 229 -29.49 9.00 2.45
N ALA A 230 -29.67 8.91 1.13
CA ALA A 230 -30.31 7.76 0.49
C ALA A 230 -29.50 6.46 0.68
N THR A 231 -28.17 6.55 0.58
CA THR A 231 -27.26 5.42 0.78
C THR A 231 -27.33 4.93 2.24
N LEU A 232 -27.30 5.82 3.22
CA LEU A 232 -27.39 5.44 4.63
C LEU A 232 -28.71 4.71 4.93
N ARG A 233 -29.84 5.23 4.42
CA ARG A 233 -31.16 4.57 4.56
C ARG A 233 -31.19 3.17 3.94
N LEU A 234 -30.53 2.99 2.80
CA LEU A 234 -30.39 1.65 2.20
C LEU A 234 -29.60 0.72 3.12
N LEU A 235 -28.45 1.16 3.62
CA LEU A 235 -27.59 0.35 4.51
C LEU A 235 -28.31 0.00 5.81
N GLU A 236 -29.01 0.95 6.45
CA GLU A 236 -29.83 0.73 7.64
C GLU A 236 -30.91 -0.32 7.39
N ARG A 237 -31.62 -0.24 6.25
CA ARG A 237 -32.64 -1.22 5.86
C ARG A 237 -32.07 -2.63 5.66
N LEU A 238 -30.92 -2.74 5.00
CA LEU A 238 -30.28 -4.04 4.78
C LEU A 238 -29.81 -4.65 6.12
N LYS A 239 -29.22 -3.84 6.99
CA LYS A 239 -28.78 -4.28 8.33
C LYS A 239 -29.96 -4.70 9.21
N SER A 240 -31.04 -3.92 9.25
CA SER A 240 -32.21 -4.24 10.07
C SER A 240 -32.95 -5.51 9.63
N ARG A 241 -32.85 -5.88 8.34
CA ARG A 241 -33.40 -7.12 7.79
C ARG A 241 -32.45 -8.32 7.86
N GLY A 242 -31.30 -8.19 8.52
CA GLY A 242 -30.32 -9.28 8.64
C GLY A 242 -29.75 -9.72 7.28
N VAL A 243 -29.61 -8.79 6.34
CA VAL A 243 -28.95 -9.05 5.06
C VAL A 243 -27.43 -9.17 5.31
N PRO A 244 -26.74 -10.15 4.71
CA PRO A 244 -25.30 -10.36 4.92
C PRO A 244 -24.46 -9.34 4.15
N ILE A 245 -24.53 -8.08 4.57
CA ILE A 245 -23.68 -6.98 4.09
C ILE A 245 -22.62 -6.67 5.15
N GLN A 246 -21.36 -6.61 4.73
CA GLN A 246 -20.22 -6.35 5.61
C GLN A 246 -19.55 -5.00 5.35
N GLY A 247 -19.81 -4.36 4.20
CA GLY A 247 -19.24 -3.03 3.97
C GLY A 247 -19.85 -2.14 2.90
N LEU A 248 -19.33 -0.92 2.85
CA LEU A 248 -19.58 0.10 1.83
C LEU A 248 -18.30 0.41 1.04
N GLY A 249 -18.38 0.32 -0.28
CA GLY A 249 -17.42 0.89 -1.21
C GLY A 249 -17.81 2.32 -1.57
N VAL A 250 -16.88 3.26 -1.37
CA VAL A 250 -16.97 4.64 -1.84
C VAL A 250 -16.08 4.76 -3.07
N GLN A 251 -16.67 4.94 -4.25
CA GLN A 251 -15.90 4.95 -5.51
C GLN A 251 -14.78 5.98 -5.45
N GLY A 252 -15.01 7.22 -5.01
CA GLY A 252 -13.91 8.18 -4.98
C GLY A 252 -13.60 8.75 -6.36
N HIS A 253 -14.55 8.73 -7.29
CA HIS A 253 -14.45 9.48 -8.54
C HIS A 253 -14.62 10.97 -8.26
N LEU A 254 -13.51 11.64 -7.98
CA LEU A 254 -13.51 13.06 -7.64
C LEU A 254 -13.50 13.92 -8.90
N PHE A 255 -13.83 15.21 -8.76
CA PHE A 255 -13.64 16.20 -9.81
C PHE A 255 -12.88 17.39 -9.23
N GLY A 256 -12.08 18.03 -10.09
CA GLY A 256 -11.51 19.34 -9.79
C GLY A 256 -12.42 20.47 -10.27
N HIS A 257 -12.39 21.59 -9.57
CA HIS A 257 -13.09 22.83 -9.93
C HIS A 257 -12.14 24.03 -9.71
N PRO A 258 -12.18 25.08 -10.56
CA PRO A 258 -11.33 26.27 -10.39
C PRO A 258 -11.47 26.94 -9.02
N ASP A 259 -12.70 26.97 -8.48
CA ASP A 259 -13.00 27.57 -7.16
C ASP A 259 -12.62 26.64 -5.97
N GLY A 260 -12.06 25.47 -6.25
CA GLY A 260 -11.75 24.45 -5.26
C GLY A 260 -12.94 23.53 -4.93
N VAL A 261 -12.67 22.47 -4.17
CA VAL A 261 -13.64 21.47 -3.72
C VAL A 261 -13.41 21.16 -2.24
N THR A 262 -14.42 20.60 -1.56
CA THR A 262 -14.34 20.26 -0.13
C THR A 262 -15.02 18.93 0.18
N PHE A 263 -14.59 18.28 1.27
CA PHE A 263 -14.97 16.91 1.64
C PHE A 263 -15.36 16.76 3.12
N ARG A 264 -15.73 17.84 3.83
CA ARG A 264 -15.96 17.77 5.27
C ARG A 264 -17.18 16.92 5.63
N GLN A 265 -18.20 16.90 4.78
CA GLN A 265 -19.47 16.23 5.07
C GLN A 265 -19.36 14.71 4.98
N ILE A 266 -18.53 14.17 4.08
CA ILE A 266 -18.33 12.71 3.99
C ILE A 266 -17.79 12.14 5.30
N GLY A 267 -16.96 12.87 6.05
CA GLY A 267 -16.44 12.40 7.34
C GLY A 267 -17.54 12.06 8.37
N ARG A 268 -18.64 12.82 8.40
CA ARG A 268 -19.81 12.48 9.24
C ARG A 268 -20.54 11.25 8.73
N PHE A 269 -20.74 11.16 7.42
CA PHE A 269 -21.39 10.00 6.81
C PHE A 269 -20.62 8.69 7.06
N LEU A 270 -19.28 8.71 6.94
CA LEU A 270 -18.46 7.53 7.22
C LEU A 270 -18.51 7.10 8.69
N ARG A 271 -18.74 8.02 9.64
CA ARG A 271 -19.02 7.65 11.04
C ARG A 271 -20.35 6.93 11.17
N ASN A 272 -21.42 7.46 10.57
CA ASN A 272 -22.73 6.79 10.60
C ASN A 272 -22.67 5.40 9.96
N VAL A 273 -21.90 5.22 8.88
CA VAL A 273 -21.70 3.89 8.26
C VAL A 273 -20.93 2.96 9.20
N ALA A 274 -19.86 3.44 9.85
CA ALA A 274 -19.11 2.66 10.83
C ALA A 274 -19.96 2.25 12.04
N ASP A 275 -20.88 3.12 12.49
CA ASP A 275 -21.81 2.84 13.61
C ASP A 275 -22.80 1.70 13.29
N LEU A 276 -23.01 1.38 12.00
CA LEU A 276 -23.76 0.19 11.56
C LEU A 276 -22.92 -1.10 11.61
N GLY A 277 -21.66 -1.01 12.03
CA GLY A 277 -20.70 -2.13 12.03
C GLY A 277 -20.32 -2.57 10.63
N LEU A 278 -20.17 -1.62 9.70
CA LEU A 278 -19.77 -1.87 8.31
C LEU A 278 -18.33 -1.41 8.07
N ASP A 279 -17.55 -2.24 7.38
CA ASP A 279 -16.25 -1.87 6.83
C ASP A 279 -16.43 -0.87 5.67
N ILE A 280 -15.43 -0.02 5.46
CA ILE A 280 -15.44 0.98 4.41
C ILE A 280 -14.19 0.82 3.54
N MET A 281 -14.36 0.89 2.22
CA MET A 281 -13.23 0.93 1.28
C MET A 281 -13.40 2.10 0.33
N ILE A 282 -12.31 2.83 0.06
CA ILE A 282 -12.25 3.71 -1.10
C ILE A 282 -11.88 2.83 -2.30
N THR A 283 -12.74 2.75 -3.31
CA THR A 283 -12.72 1.63 -4.27
C THR A 283 -12.22 1.99 -5.67
N GLU A 284 -12.35 3.24 -6.10
CA GLU A 284 -12.16 3.68 -7.49
C GLU A 284 -11.53 5.09 -7.58
N LEU A 285 -10.63 5.44 -6.65
CA LEU A 285 -10.09 6.79 -6.48
C LEU A 285 -9.40 7.29 -7.76
N ASP A 286 -9.89 8.42 -8.29
CA ASP A 286 -9.26 9.23 -9.31
C ASP A 286 -9.79 10.68 -9.24
N VAL A 287 -9.15 11.62 -9.94
CA VAL A 287 -9.61 13.01 -10.01
C VAL A 287 -9.83 13.39 -11.46
N ASN A 288 -11.08 13.59 -11.87
CA ASN A 288 -11.39 14.20 -13.14
C ASN A 288 -10.84 15.64 -13.17
N ASP A 289 -9.78 15.83 -13.95
CA ASP A 289 -9.03 17.08 -14.03
C ASP A 289 -9.56 18.05 -15.09
N GLN A 290 -10.65 17.75 -15.82
CA GLN A 290 -11.11 18.49 -17.00
C GLN A 290 -11.21 20.00 -16.80
N GLN A 291 -11.66 20.46 -15.62
CA GLN A 291 -11.82 21.89 -15.32
C GLN A 291 -10.59 22.52 -14.64
N LEU A 292 -9.55 21.75 -14.38
CA LEU A 292 -8.29 22.23 -13.82
C LEU A 292 -7.40 22.86 -14.92
N PRO A 293 -6.42 23.72 -14.54
CA PRO A 293 -5.53 24.39 -15.49
C PRO A 293 -4.87 23.45 -16.49
N LYS A 294 -4.65 23.92 -17.72
CA LYS A 294 -4.08 23.09 -18.79
C LYS A 294 -2.63 22.66 -18.49
N GLU A 295 -1.87 23.51 -17.83
CA GLU A 295 -0.43 23.33 -17.58
C GLU A 295 -0.19 22.14 -16.63
N PRO A 296 0.60 21.11 -17.03
CA PRO A 296 0.79 19.89 -16.24
C PRO A 296 1.22 20.14 -14.79
N GLU A 297 2.13 21.08 -14.54
CA GLU A 297 2.62 21.35 -13.19
C GLU A 297 1.54 21.94 -12.26
N ARG A 298 0.78 22.92 -12.76
CA ARG A 298 -0.34 23.52 -12.02
C ARG A 298 -1.44 22.50 -11.77
N ARG A 299 -1.71 21.67 -12.77
CA ARG A 299 -2.72 20.61 -12.71
C ARG A 299 -2.34 19.49 -11.75
N ASP A 300 -1.11 19.02 -11.78
CA ASP A 300 -0.62 18.00 -10.85
C ASP A 300 -0.67 18.49 -9.40
N ARG A 301 -0.35 19.78 -9.15
CA ARG A 301 -0.53 20.39 -7.82
C ARG A 301 -1.99 20.42 -7.38
N ALA A 302 -2.90 20.81 -8.27
CA ALA A 302 -4.33 20.85 -7.97
C ALA A 302 -4.89 19.44 -7.70
N VAL A 303 -4.55 18.46 -8.54
CA VAL A 303 -4.93 17.05 -8.35
C VAL A 303 -4.37 16.52 -7.03
N ALA A 304 -3.10 16.76 -6.73
CA ALA A 304 -2.48 16.32 -5.47
C ALA A 304 -3.15 16.94 -4.24
N LYS A 305 -3.53 18.22 -4.31
CA LYS A 305 -4.30 18.87 -3.24
C LYS A 305 -5.65 18.18 -3.02
N ILE A 306 -6.37 17.87 -4.10
CA ILE A 306 -7.67 17.19 -4.02
C ILE A 306 -7.51 15.78 -3.40
N TYR A 307 -6.46 15.04 -3.79
CA TYR A 307 -6.12 13.77 -3.13
C TYR A 307 -5.87 13.96 -1.64
N ALA A 308 -5.04 14.92 -1.25
CA ALA A 308 -4.69 15.18 0.15
C ALA A 308 -5.94 15.55 0.98
N ASP A 309 -6.73 16.53 0.52
CA ASP A 309 -7.93 17.00 1.22
C ASP A 309 -8.97 15.88 1.41
N PHE A 310 -9.15 15.03 0.39
CA PHE A 310 -10.08 13.90 0.48
C PHE A 310 -9.56 12.81 1.42
N LEU A 311 -8.30 12.40 1.24
CA LEU A 311 -7.69 11.31 2.00
C LEU A 311 -7.53 11.65 3.48
N GLU A 312 -7.24 12.92 3.82
CA GLU A 312 -7.21 13.40 5.20
C GLU A 312 -8.53 13.10 5.92
N VAL A 313 -9.66 13.43 5.28
CA VAL A 313 -10.98 13.23 5.89
C VAL A 313 -11.33 11.75 5.99
N VAL A 314 -11.16 10.98 4.91
CA VAL A 314 -11.62 9.58 4.91
C VAL A 314 -10.70 8.67 5.72
N LEU A 315 -9.38 8.87 5.71
CA LEU A 315 -8.45 8.02 6.46
C LEU A 315 -8.44 8.32 7.96
N ALA A 316 -9.01 9.45 8.40
CA ALA A 316 -9.27 9.71 9.81
C ALA A 316 -10.30 8.75 10.43
N GLN A 317 -11.11 8.05 9.63
CA GLN A 317 -12.03 7.01 10.07
C GLN A 317 -11.34 5.63 10.06
N PRO A 318 -11.08 4.98 11.22
CA PRO A 318 -10.48 3.65 11.28
C PRO A 318 -11.24 2.55 10.53
N ALA A 319 -12.56 2.68 10.35
CA ALA A 319 -13.36 1.73 9.55
C ALA A 319 -13.02 1.75 8.05
N VAL A 320 -12.29 2.76 7.55
CA VAL A 320 -11.77 2.77 6.17
C VAL A 320 -10.55 1.85 6.10
N THR A 321 -10.65 0.71 5.42
CA THR A 321 -9.64 -0.36 5.42
C THR A 321 -8.81 -0.44 4.13
N ALA A 322 -9.26 0.19 3.04
CA ALA A 322 -8.56 0.17 1.77
C ALA A 322 -8.67 1.50 1.00
N VAL A 323 -7.63 1.80 0.23
CA VAL A 323 -7.63 2.83 -0.82
C VAL A 323 -7.22 2.19 -2.14
N ILE A 324 -8.16 2.16 -3.08
CA ILE A 324 -7.99 1.57 -4.40
C ILE A 324 -8.22 2.67 -5.42
N THR A 325 -7.29 2.83 -6.37
CA THR A 325 -7.42 3.80 -7.46
C THR A 325 -8.01 3.15 -8.71
N TRP A 326 -8.78 3.89 -9.51
CA TRP A 326 -9.37 3.35 -10.75
C TRP A 326 -8.40 3.41 -11.94
N GLY A 327 -7.38 2.57 -11.85
CA GLY A 327 -6.14 2.64 -12.61
C GLY A 327 -4.98 3.00 -11.68
N ILE A 328 -3.75 2.90 -12.16
CA ILE A 328 -2.56 3.36 -11.41
C ILE A 328 -1.76 4.44 -12.14
N SER A 329 -1.85 4.47 -13.47
CA SER A 329 -1.15 5.43 -14.33
C SER A 329 -2.10 6.09 -15.31
N ASP A 330 -1.87 7.39 -15.55
CA ASP A 330 -2.56 8.21 -16.56
C ASP A 330 -2.53 7.56 -17.96
N ARG A 331 -1.53 6.71 -18.24
CA ARG A 331 -1.38 5.96 -19.50
C ARG A 331 -2.67 5.24 -19.92
N TYR A 332 -3.40 4.71 -18.95
CA TYR A 332 -4.55 3.83 -19.19
C TYR A 332 -5.83 4.29 -18.47
N THR A 333 -5.92 5.59 -18.13
CA THR A 333 -7.12 6.11 -17.46
C THR A 333 -8.36 5.96 -18.34
N TRP A 334 -9.43 5.41 -17.76
CA TRP A 334 -10.73 5.26 -18.42
C TRP A 334 -11.34 6.61 -18.85
N LEU A 335 -11.02 7.67 -18.09
CA LEU A 335 -11.50 9.03 -18.34
C LEU A 335 -11.09 9.54 -19.73
N ALA A 336 -9.98 9.06 -20.30
CA ALA A 336 -9.54 9.48 -21.64
C ALA A 336 -10.58 9.16 -22.72
N SER A 337 -11.32 8.06 -22.56
CA SER A 337 -12.39 7.66 -23.48
C SER A 337 -13.77 8.22 -23.11
N ARG A 338 -14.00 8.54 -21.84
CA ARG A 338 -15.33 8.91 -21.32
C ARG A 338 -15.53 10.40 -21.10
N LYS A 339 -14.44 11.10 -20.79
CA LYS A 339 -14.38 12.49 -20.34
C LYS A 339 -13.09 13.16 -20.85
N PRO A 340 -12.83 13.17 -22.17
CA PRO A 340 -11.65 13.86 -22.71
C PRO A 340 -11.73 15.37 -22.43
N ARG A 341 -10.58 16.02 -22.30
CA ARG A 341 -10.54 17.49 -22.13
C ARG A 341 -10.91 18.18 -23.44
N GLU A 342 -11.66 19.28 -23.33
CA GLU A 342 -12.01 20.12 -24.49
C GLU A 342 -10.78 20.78 -25.11
N ASP A 343 -9.77 21.11 -24.29
CA ASP A 343 -8.51 21.74 -24.72
C ASP A 343 -7.49 20.77 -25.38
N GLY A 344 -7.88 19.50 -25.57
CA GLY A 344 -7.07 18.45 -26.18
C GLY A 344 -5.89 17.95 -25.34
N ALA A 345 -5.67 18.48 -24.13
CA ALA A 345 -4.59 18.00 -23.28
C ALA A 345 -4.89 16.59 -22.76
N ARG A 346 -3.84 15.78 -22.54
CA ARG A 346 -3.97 14.48 -21.88
C ARG A 346 -4.42 14.67 -20.44
N LEU A 347 -5.34 13.84 -19.97
CA LEU A 347 -5.79 13.81 -18.58
C LEU A 347 -4.66 13.34 -17.66
N ARG A 348 -4.64 13.84 -16.43
CA ARG A 348 -3.66 13.53 -15.39
C ARG A 348 -4.31 13.13 -14.04
N PRO A 349 -5.25 12.17 -14.01
CA PRO A 349 -6.09 11.89 -12.83
C PRO A 349 -5.46 10.95 -11.77
N LEU A 350 -4.39 10.23 -12.12
CA LEU A 350 -3.87 9.09 -11.34
C LEU A 350 -2.49 9.36 -10.71
N PRO A 351 -2.04 8.51 -9.77
CA PRO A 351 -0.77 8.71 -9.06
C PRO A 351 0.48 8.70 -9.93
N PHE A 352 0.49 7.96 -11.05
CA PHE A 352 1.63 7.87 -11.97
C PHE A 352 1.29 8.48 -13.33
N ASP A 353 2.26 9.11 -13.98
CA ASP A 353 2.08 9.70 -15.30
C ASP A 353 2.08 8.64 -16.41
N ALA A 354 1.98 9.09 -17.67
CA ALA A 354 1.99 8.22 -18.84
C ALA A 354 3.33 7.50 -19.07
N GLN A 355 4.40 7.93 -18.41
CA GLN A 355 5.75 7.36 -18.42
C GLN A 355 6.02 6.47 -17.19
N LEU A 356 4.97 6.18 -16.40
CA LEU A 356 5.02 5.41 -15.16
C LEU A 356 5.86 6.07 -14.05
N GLN A 357 6.11 7.37 -14.14
CA GLN A 357 6.79 8.12 -13.09
C GLN A 357 5.79 8.63 -12.05
N PRO A 358 6.15 8.64 -10.75
CA PRO A 358 5.27 9.13 -9.71
C PRO A 358 5.00 10.64 -9.86
N LYS A 359 3.75 11.04 -9.66
CA LYS A 359 3.32 12.45 -9.67
C LYS A 359 3.11 12.97 -8.24
N LEU A 360 2.79 14.25 -8.12
CA LEU A 360 2.39 14.84 -6.84
C LEU A 360 1.17 14.13 -6.20
N ALA A 361 0.27 13.56 -6.99
CA ALA A 361 -0.85 12.75 -6.49
C ALA A 361 -0.38 11.48 -5.76
N TRP A 362 0.70 10.84 -6.23
CA TRP A 362 1.34 9.72 -5.52
C TRP A 362 1.87 10.17 -4.15
N GLN A 363 2.48 11.35 -4.07
CA GLN A 363 3.03 11.90 -2.83
C GLN A 363 1.92 12.24 -1.82
N ALA A 364 0.84 12.87 -2.29
CA ALA A 364 -0.33 13.16 -1.47
C ALA A 364 -0.92 11.87 -0.87
N LEU A 365 -1.06 10.83 -1.69
CA LEU A 365 -1.53 9.52 -1.26
C LEU A 365 -0.58 8.87 -0.24
N ALA A 366 0.72 8.85 -0.51
CA ALA A 366 1.72 8.28 0.40
C ALA A 366 1.77 9.04 1.74
N GLY A 367 1.71 10.38 1.70
CA GLY A 367 1.70 11.24 2.88
C GLY A 367 0.45 11.02 3.73
N ALA A 368 -0.73 10.98 3.11
CA ALA A 368 -1.99 10.72 3.81
C ALA A 368 -2.00 9.33 4.47
N ILE A 369 -1.50 8.30 3.77
CA ILE A 369 -1.34 6.96 4.35
C ILE A 369 -0.37 7.01 5.54
N ALA A 370 0.80 7.65 5.40
CA ALA A 370 1.79 7.71 6.48
C ALA A 370 1.25 8.41 7.74
N GLN A 371 0.34 9.38 7.59
CA GLN A 371 -0.28 10.12 8.68
C GLN A 371 -1.54 9.44 9.24
N ALA A 372 -2.14 8.49 8.52
CA ALA A 372 -3.33 7.79 8.96
C ALA A 372 -3.11 7.09 10.32
N PRO A 373 -4.13 7.03 11.18
CA PRO A 373 -4.09 6.25 12.41
C PRO A 373 -3.83 4.77 12.08
N THR A 374 -3.17 4.04 12.97
CA THR A 374 -3.03 2.58 12.85
C THR A 374 -4.36 1.90 13.11
N ARG A 375 -4.64 0.84 12.37
CA ARG A 375 -5.83 -0.01 12.51
C ARG A 375 -5.46 -1.38 13.08
N PRO A 376 -6.41 -2.08 13.73
CA PRO A 376 -6.26 -3.51 13.95
C PRO A 376 -5.93 -4.22 12.63
N SER A 377 -5.07 -5.24 12.69
CA SER A 377 -4.66 -5.99 11.49
C SER A 377 -5.88 -6.57 10.76
N LEU A 378 -6.00 -6.28 9.46
CA LEU A 378 -7.11 -6.77 8.63
C LEU A 378 -7.09 -8.30 8.55
N PRO A 379 -8.21 -8.98 8.86
CA PRO A 379 -8.36 -10.41 8.62
C PRO A 379 -8.10 -10.72 7.14
N GLY A 380 -7.24 -11.71 6.86
CA GLY A 380 -7.03 -12.19 5.50
C GLY A 380 -5.89 -11.54 4.71
N LEU A 381 -5.11 -10.61 5.27
CA LEU A 381 -3.81 -10.26 4.68
C LEU A 381 -2.90 -11.50 4.73
N PRO A 382 -2.40 -12.04 3.60
CA PRO A 382 -1.29 -12.97 3.68
C PRO A 382 -0.12 -12.24 4.34
N THR A 383 0.29 -12.69 5.52
CA THR A 383 1.67 -12.55 5.94
C THR A 383 2.51 -13.11 4.80
N PRO A 384 3.45 -12.32 4.22
CA PRO A 384 4.33 -12.88 3.20
C PRO A 384 4.94 -14.15 3.82
N PRO A 385 5.03 -15.26 3.06
CA PRO A 385 5.67 -16.45 3.58
C PRO A 385 7.05 -16.02 4.09
N THR A 386 7.25 -16.12 5.40
CA THR A 386 8.54 -15.79 6.00
C THR A 386 9.54 -16.91 5.72
N THR A 387 9.06 -18.04 5.20
CA THR A 387 9.84 -19.18 4.72
C THR A 387 10.17 -19.05 3.23
N PHE A 388 11.46 -18.96 2.91
CA PHE A 388 11.97 -18.93 1.54
C PHE A 388 12.31 -20.36 1.07
N ALA A 389 11.98 -20.70 -0.18
CA ALA A 389 12.15 -22.07 -0.67
C ALA A 389 13.63 -22.51 -0.74
N ASP A 390 14.53 -21.58 -1.05
CA ASP A 390 15.96 -21.80 -1.31
C ASP A 390 16.85 -21.71 -0.06
N ILE A 391 16.27 -21.54 1.14
CA ILE A 391 17.03 -21.54 2.39
C ILE A 391 16.90 -22.84 3.19
N GLN A 392 16.11 -23.81 2.72
CA GLN A 392 15.95 -25.09 3.41
C GLN A 392 17.30 -25.83 3.47
N GLY A 393 17.75 -26.15 4.69
CA GLY A 393 19.04 -26.79 4.92
C GLY A 393 20.25 -25.86 4.80
N HIS A 394 20.04 -24.57 4.51
CA HIS A 394 21.13 -23.59 4.42
C HIS A 394 21.63 -23.21 5.83
N TRP A 395 22.95 -23.06 6.01
CA TRP A 395 23.56 -22.77 7.33
C TRP A 395 23.02 -21.49 8.00
N ALA A 396 22.60 -20.51 7.18
CA ALA A 396 22.04 -19.24 7.63
C ALA A 396 20.51 -19.24 7.78
N GLN A 397 19.83 -20.36 7.55
CA GLN A 397 18.35 -20.44 7.51
C GLN A 397 17.70 -19.77 8.73
N ARG A 398 18.17 -20.09 9.94
CA ARG A 398 17.58 -19.57 11.18
C ARG A 398 17.74 -18.05 11.32
N TYR A 399 18.88 -17.49 10.90
CA TYR A 399 19.10 -16.05 10.92
C TYR A 399 18.21 -15.33 9.90
N ILE A 400 18.12 -15.89 8.69
CA ILE A 400 17.31 -15.33 7.60
C ILE A 400 15.83 -15.32 8.01
N GLN A 401 15.33 -16.45 8.50
CA GLN A 401 13.95 -16.61 8.97
C GLN A 401 13.63 -15.59 10.08
N ALA A 402 14.49 -15.49 11.10
CA ALA A 402 14.23 -14.62 12.24
C ALA A 402 14.26 -13.13 11.88
N LEU A 403 15.10 -12.72 10.91
CA LEU A 403 15.10 -11.35 10.41
C LEU A 403 13.90 -11.07 9.49
N ALA A 404 13.44 -12.05 8.72
CA ALA A 404 12.24 -11.94 7.89
C ALA A 404 10.98 -11.82 8.76
N ASP A 405 10.86 -12.61 9.83
CA ASP A 405 9.77 -12.53 10.81
C ASP A 405 9.73 -11.15 11.50
N LYS A 406 10.90 -10.50 11.68
CA LYS A 406 11.03 -9.13 12.19
C LYS A 406 10.83 -8.04 11.13
N ASN A 407 10.52 -8.39 9.87
CA ASN A 407 10.42 -7.47 8.72
C ASN A 407 11.69 -6.66 8.43
N ILE A 408 12.86 -7.15 8.85
CA ILE A 408 14.16 -6.49 8.62
C ILE A 408 14.66 -6.79 7.20
N ILE A 409 14.48 -8.03 6.75
CA ILE A 409 14.86 -8.47 5.40
C ILE A 409 13.65 -9.06 4.67
N SER A 410 13.71 -9.06 3.33
CA SER A 410 12.71 -9.67 2.46
C SER A 410 13.37 -10.51 1.37
N GLY A 411 12.64 -11.51 0.90
CA GLY A 411 12.99 -12.29 -0.28
C GLY A 411 12.56 -11.62 -1.58
N PHE A 412 12.76 -12.34 -2.68
CA PHE A 412 12.38 -11.96 -4.03
C PHE A 412 10.93 -12.37 -4.33
N PRO A 413 10.28 -11.75 -5.34
CA PRO A 413 8.91 -12.09 -5.72
C PRO A 413 8.69 -13.57 -6.13
N ASP A 414 9.76 -14.27 -6.50
CA ASP A 414 9.74 -15.70 -6.85
C ASP A 414 9.71 -16.64 -5.62
N GLY A 415 9.66 -16.09 -4.40
CA GLY A 415 9.63 -16.85 -3.15
C GLY A 415 11.01 -17.30 -2.65
N THR A 416 12.10 -16.83 -3.28
CA THR A 416 13.49 -17.13 -2.87
C THR A 416 14.10 -16.01 -2.03
N PHE A 417 15.16 -16.30 -1.27
CA PHE A 417 15.97 -15.31 -0.57
C PHE A 417 17.30 -15.03 -1.30
N LYS A 418 17.78 -15.96 -2.12
CA LYS A 418 19.10 -15.99 -2.78
C LYS A 418 20.24 -15.83 -1.78
N PRO A 419 20.40 -16.74 -0.79
CA PRO A 419 21.32 -16.57 0.34
C PRO A 419 22.78 -16.36 -0.07
N ASN A 420 23.19 -16.91 -1.21
CA ASN A 420 24.57 -16.82 -1.71
C ASN A 420 24.83 -15.61 -2.64
N ALA A 421 23.80 -14.83 -2.98
CA ALA A 421 23.98 -13.64 -3.80
C ALA A 421 24.70 -12.53 -2.99
N PRO A 422 25.54 -11.72 -3.63
CA PRO A 422 26.21 -10.60 -2.97
C PRO A 422 25.21 -9.50 -2.59
N VAL A 423 25.60 -8.68 -1.61
CA VAL A 423 24.81 -7.51 -1.15
C VAL A 423 25.51 -6.23 -1.58
N THR A 424 24.78 -5.25 -2.09
CA THR A 424 25.29 -3.91 -2.38
C THR A 424 25.35 -3.03 -1.13
N ARG A 425 26.18 -1.99 -1.13
CA ARG A 425 26.26 -1.02 -0.03
C ARG A 425 24.91 -0.35 0.25
N ALA A 426 24.11 -0.08 -0.79
CA ALA A 426 22.75 0.45 -0.64
C ALA A 426 21.78 -0.56 0.01
N GLU A 427 21.78 -1.84 -0.41
CA GLU A 427 20.99 -2.91 0.23
C GLU A 427 21.35 -3.08 1.69
N PHE A 428 22.64 -3.06 2.01
CA PHE A 428 23.07 -3.14 3.39
C PHE A 428 22.61 -1.93 4.23
N ALA A 429 22.65 -0.71 3.66
CA ALA A 429 22.13 0.49 4.32
C ALA A 429 20.63 0.38 4.66
N ALA A 430 19.83 -0.19 3.75
CA ALA A 430 18.40 -0.47 3.98
C ALA A 430 18.18 -1.51 5.09
N ILE A 431 18.96 -2.59 5.11
CA ILE A 431 18.87 -3.64 6.13
C ILE A 431 19.20 -3.08 7.51
N VAL A 432 20.33 -2.38 7.65
CA VAL A 432 20.79 -1.89 8.96
C VAL A 432 19.89 -0.79 9.52
N THR A 433 19.32 0.05 8.65
CA THR A 433 18.36 1.09 9.03
C THR A 433 17.07 0.50 9.61
N LYS A 434 16.61 -0.63 9.07
CA LYS A 434 15.45 -1.38 9.58
C LYS A 434 15.79 -2.17 10.85
N ALA A 435 16.99 -2.72 10.93
CA ALA A 435 17.42 -3.49 12.09
C ALA A 435 17.55 -2.62 13.35
N PHE A 436 18.07 -1.39 13.20
CA PHE A 436 18.34 -0.49 14.32
C PHE A 436 17.58 0.85 14.18
N PRO A 437 16.24 0.85 14.25
CA PRO A 437 15.44 2.06 14.07
C PRO A 437 15.64 3.09 15.19
N GLN A 438 16.10 2.65 16.36
CA GLN A 438 16.31 3.47 17.56
C GLN A 438 17.77 3.95 17.74
N ALA A 439 18.67 3.62 16.82
CA ALA A 439 20.06 4.08 16.93
C ALA A 439 20.15 5.61 16.76
N SER A 440 20.96 6.25 17.61
CA SER A 440 21.12 7.70 17.68
C SER A 440 21.69 8.29 16.39
N GLN A 441 21.20 9.46 15.98
CA GLN A 441 21.62 10.15 14.77
C GLN A 441 22.69 11.21 15.06
N ASN A 442 23.88 10.77 15.45
CA ASN A 442 24.92 11.66 15.96
C ASN A 442 25.81 12.26 14.86
N ASN A 443 25.80 11.69 13.65
CA ASN A 443 26.62 12.17 12.55
C ASN A 443 25.87 13.20 11.68
N PRO A 444 26.58 14.16 11.07
CA PRO A 444 25.98 15.11 10.15
C PRO A 444 25.46 14.41 8.88
N SER A 445 24.45 15.01 8.24
CA SER A 445 24.02 14.57 6.91
C SER A 445 25.11 14.88 5.89
N ILE A 446 25.36 13.97 4.95
CA ILE A 446 26.33 14.14 3.88
C ILE A 446 25.60 13.96 2.55
N GLU A 447 25.57 14.99 1.71
CA GLU A 447 25.08 14.86 0.34
C GLU A 447 26.16 14.20 -0.52
N PHE A 448 25.92 12.95 -0.93
CA PHE A 448 26.83 12.20 -1.79
C PHE A 448 26.60 12.55 -3.26
N VAL A 449 27.66 12.77 -4.02
CA VAL A 449 27.58 13.21 -5.43
C VAL A 449 27.13 12.08 -6.38
N ASP A 450 27.29 10.83 -5.96
CA ASP A 450 26.92 9.61 -6.71
C ASP A 450 25.66 8.93 -6.17
N VAL A 451 24.96 9.56 -5.22
CA VAL A 451 23.66 9.12 -4.72
C VAL A 451 22.66 10.23 -4.97
N PRO A 452 22.03 10.29 -6.15
CA PRO A 452 20.99 11.29 -6.38
C PRO A 452 19.87 11.11 -5.35
N ARG A 453 19.16 12.18 -4.97
CA ARG A 453 17.97 12.12 -4.07
C ARG A 453 16.88 11.16 -4.57
N SER A 454 16.97 10.90 -5.86
CA SER A 454 16.13 10.08 -6.70
C SER A 454 16.52 8.58 -6.60
N PHE A 455 17.71 8.28 -6.09
CA PHE A 455 18.21 6.92 -5.90
C PHE A 455 17.44 6.21 -4.81
N TRP A 456 17.14 4.95 -5.10
CA TRP A 456 16.31 4.07 -4.31
C TRP A 456 16.77 4.04 -2.83
N GLY A 457 18.07 3.81 -2.60
CA GLY A 457 18.64 3.73 -1.27
C GLY A 457 18.90 5.07 -0.58
N TYR A 458 18.56 6.24 -1.16
CA TYR A 458 19.01 7.55 -0.66
C TYR A 458 18.68 7.77 0.82
N SER A 459 17.41 7.58 1.23
CA SER A 459 16.99 7.76 2.62
C SER A 459 17.66 6.76 3.56
N ALA A 460 17.79 5.51 3.15
CA ALA A 460 18.46 4.47 3.92
C ALA A 460 19.96 4.76 4.09
N ILE A 461 20.62 5.24 3.04
CA ILE A 461 22.03 5.65 3.05
C ILE A 461 22.23 6.83 3.98
N GLN A 462 21.44 7.91 3.85
CA GLN A 462 21.50 9.06 4.75
C GLN A 462 21.30 8.63 6.21
N THR A 463 20.30 7.78 6.45
CA THR A 463 19.97 7.32 7.81
C THR A 463 21.08 6.45 8.39
N ALA A 464 21.60 5.48 7.62
CA ALA A 464 22.70 4.62 8.06
C ALA A 464 23.98 5.43 8.35
N VAL A 465 24.26 6.47 7.56
CA VAL A 465 25.42 7.36 7.78
C VAL A 465 25.24 8.24 9.01
N ARG A 466 24.07 8.87 9.16
CA ARG A 466 23.73 9.69 10.33
C ARG A 466 23.77 8.89 11.63
N ARG A 467 23.42 7.60 11.56
CA ARG A 467 23.48 6.65 12.67
C ARG A 467 24.86 6.01 12.89
N GLY A 468 25.87 6.37 12.10
CA GLY A 468 27.23 5.88 12.25
C GLY A 468 27.46 4.42 11.81
N PHE A 469 26.49 3.79 11.15
CA PHE A 469 26.68 2.46 10.57
C PHE A 469 27.51 2.50 9.30
N LEU A 470 27.35 3.52 8.46
CA LEU A 470 28.08 3.62 7.20
C LEU A 470 28.78 4.96 7.05
N ALA A 471 29.80 4.99 6.20
CA ALA A 471 30.50 6.20 5.80
C ALA A 471 30.71 6.17 4.28
N GLY A 472 30.84 7.36 3.69
CA GLY A 472 31.28 7.51 2.30
C GLY A 472 32.80 7.50 2.16
N TYR A 473 33.22 7.48 0.92
CA TYR A 473 34.59 7.64 0.44
C TYR A 473 34.92 9.13 0.23
N PRO A 474 36.23 9.47 0.10
CA PRO A 474 36.67 10.82 -0.26
C PRO A 474 35.93 11.40 -1.47
N GLY A 475 35.72 12.71 -1.48
CA GLY A 475 34.99 13.40 -2.56
C GLY A 475 33.47 13.32 -2.46
N ARG A 476 32.91 12.94 -1.30
CA ARG A 476 31.46 12.73 -1.08
C ARG A 476 30.91 11.63 -2.00
N ILE A 477 31.62 10.51 -2.12
CA ILE A 477 31.22 9.36 -2.94
C ILE A 477 30.73 8.24 -2.01
N PHE A 478 29.61 7.58 -2.29
CA PHE A 478 29.11 6.48 -1.46
C PHE A 478 29.27 5.09 -2.11
N GLN A 479 29.27 5.01 -3.43
CA GLN A 479 29.28 3.80 -4.25
C GLN A 479 28.08 2.87 -3.97
N PRO A 480 26.83 3.30 -4.24
CA PRO A 480 25.64 2.57 -3.80
C PRO A 480 25.51 1.16 -4.41
N SER A 481 25.95 0.98 -5.67
CA SER A 481 25.87 -0.30 -6.40
C SER A 481 27.07 -1.22 -6.14
N GLN A 482 28.08 -0.77 -5.40
CA GLN A 482 29.23 -1.60 -5.07
C GLN A 482 28.79 -2.73 -4.14
N GLN A 483 29.18 -3.95 -4.49
CA GLN A 483 29.03 -5.10 -3.59
C GLN A 483 29.89 -4.88 -2.35
N ILE A 484 29.28 -4.94 -1.17
CA ILE A 484 29.95 -4.56 0.08
C ILE A 484 30.95 -5.66 0.51
N PRO A 485 32.23 -5.32 0.74
CA PRO A 485 33.18 -6.27 1.30
C PRO A 485 32.74 -6.76 2.68
N ARG A 486 33.02 -8.02 2.97
CA ARG A 486 32.64 -8.70 4.22
C ARG A 486 33.15 -7.96 5.46
N VAL A 487 34.40 -7.47 5.44
CA VAL A 487 34.95 -6.67 6.53
C VAL A 487 34.20 -5.36 6.76
N GLN A 488 33.70 -4.72 5.69
CA GLN A 488 32.94 -3.47 5.83
C GLN A 488 31.60 -3.68 6.53
N VAL A 489 30.94 -4.83 6.35
CA VAL A 489 29.72 -5.16 7.10
C VAL A 489 29.99 -5.24 8.61
N ILE A 490 31.09 -5.89 8.99
CA ILE A 490 31.49 -6.04 10.41
C ILE A 490 31.85 -4.68 11.01
N VAL A 491 32.69 -3.91 10.31
CA VAL A 491 33.08 -2.56 10.73
C VAL A 491 31.86 -1.65 10.88
N ALA A 492 30.90 -1.74 9.96
CA ALA A 492 29.68 -0.94 9.98
C ALA A 492 28.82 -1.23 11.21
N LEU A 493 28.56 -2.50 11.51
CA LEU A 493 27.78 -2.91 12.69
C LEU A 493 28.49 -2.50 13.98
N ALA A 494 29.80 -2.76 14.09
CA ALA A 494 30.57 -2.34 15.25
C ALA A 494 30.60 -0.81 15.42
N SER A 495 30.64 -0.05 14.32
CA SER A 495 30.63 1.42 14.37
C SER A 495 29.29 1.98 14.81
N GLY A 496 28.17 1.52 14.24
CA GLY A 496 26.84 2.00 14.62
C GLY A 496 26.42 1.59 16.04
N LEU A 497 26.97 0.49 16.56
CA LEU A 497 26.82 0.07 17.97
C LEU A 497 27.88 0.68 18.90
N ASN A 498 28.74 1.57 18.39
CA ASN A 498 29.81 2.24 19.11
C ASN A 498 30.78 1.29 19.85
N LEU A 499 31.10 0.16 19.22
CA LEU A 499 32.00 -0.87 19.74
C LEU A 499 33.44 -0.62 19.28
N SER A 500 34.43 -0.78 20.15
CA SER A 500 35.86 -0.73 19.80
C SER A 500 36.66 -1.57 20.81
N SER A 501 37.81 -2.10 20.38
CA SER A 501 38.77 -2.77 21.26
C SER A 501 40.16 -2.27 20.95
N ASP A 502 40.86 -1.80 21.99
CA ASP A 502 42.27 -1.39 21.89
C ASP A 502 43.21 -2.60 21.89
N ASN A 503 42.73 -3.76 22.32
CA ASN A 503 43.44 -5.03 22.25
C ASN A 503 42.97 -5.84 21.04
N THR A 504 43.84 -5.97 20.04
CA THR A 504 43.58 -6.71 18.80
C THR A 504 44.15 -8.13 18.79
N SER A 505 44.71 -8.62 19.91
CA SER A 505 45.28 -9.98 20.00
C SER A 505 44.29 -11.08 19.61
N VAL A 506 43.00 -10.87 19.84
CA VAL A 506 41.89 -11.76 19.44
C VAL A 506 41.87 -12.05 17.94
N LEU A 507 42.42 -11.16 17.10
CA LEU A 507 42.48 -11.35 15.65
C LEU A 507 43.37 -12.53 15.26
N SER A 508 44.33 -12.93 16.11
CA SER A 508 45.17 -14.12 15.90
C SER A 508 44.38 -15.44 15.82
N TYR A 509 43.09 -15.43 16.22
CA TYR A 509 42.17 -16.54 15.99
C TYR A 509 41.97 -16.84 14.50
N TYR A 510 42.02 -15.81 13.64
CA TYR A 510 41.79 -15.95 12.20
C TYR A 510 43.08 -16.35 11.48
N GLN A 511 43.00 -17.36 10.62
CA GLN A 511 44.12 -17.84 9.80
C GLN A 511 44.54 -16.80 8.75
N ASP A 512 43.59 -15.96 8.32
CA ASP A 512 43.76 -14.85 7.38
C ASP A 512 43.77 -13.49 8.07
N ALA A 513 44.19 -13.43 9.34
CA ALA A 513 44.28 -12.17 10.09
C ALA A 513 45.13 -11.11 9.37
N ALA A 514 46.16 -11.52 8.63
CA ALA A 514 47.03 -10.65 7.84
C ALA A 514 46.29 -9.91 6.70
N GLU A 515 45.14 -10.41 6.25
CA GLU A 515 44.33 -9.78 5.22
C GLU A 515 43.38 -8.70 5.76
N ILE A 516 43.23 -8.59 7.08
CA ILE A 516 42.37 -7.61 7.73
C ILE A 516 42.99 -6.22 7.55
N PRO A 517 42.31 -5.27 6.87
CA PRO A 517 42.85 -3.93 6.72
C PRO A 517 43.10 -3.25 8.07
N THR A 518 44.20 -2.51 8.21
CA THR A 518 44.58 -1.85 9.47
C THR A 518 43.46 -0.97 10.04
N TYR A 519 42.72 -0.26 9.19
CA TYR A 519 41.59 0.59 9.61
C TYR A 519 40.43 -0.20 10.27
N ALA A 520 40.32 -1.50 9.98
CA ALA A 520 39.26 -2.36 10.45
C ALA A 520 39.61 -3.11 11.74
N ALA A 521 40.90 -3.21 12.09
CA ALA A 521 41.42 -4.11 13.12
C ALA A 521 40.67 -3.98 14.46
N ASN A 522 40.55 -2.76 15.01
CA ASN A 522 39.92 -2.53 16.32
C ASN A 522 38.41 -2.88 16.31
N LYS A 523 37.72 -2.58 15.21
CA LYS A 523 36.28 -2.86 15.05
C LYS A 523 36.00 -4.34 14.83
N VAL A 524 36.85 -5.02 14.06
CA VAL A 524 36.77 -6.48 13.87
C VAL A 524 37.09 -7.20 15.17
N ALA A 525 38.10 -6.74 15.93
CA ALA A 525 38.44 -7.28 17.23
C ALA A 525 37.26 -7.17 18.20
N ALA A 526 36.65 -5.98 18.29
CA ALA A 526 35.47 -5.75 19.13
C ALA A 526 34.29 -6.64 18.73
N ALA A 527 33.94 -6.69 17.43
CA ALA A 527 32.86 -7.54 16.94
C ALA A 527 33.12 -9.03 17.21
N THR A 528 34.38 -9.46 17.15
CA THR A 528 34.79 -10.85 17.45
C THR A 528 34.59 -11.16 18.93
N GLN A 529 35.08 -10.30 19.83
CA GLN A 529 34.90 -10.45 21.29
C GLN A 529 33.43 -10.48 21.71
N ARG A 530 32.58 -9.71 21.00
CA ARG A 530 31.13 -9.66 21.25
C ARG A 530 30.33 -10.73 20.51
N GLN A 531 31.01 -11.73 19.94
CA GLN A 531 30.37 -12.86 19.24
C GLN A 531 29.42 -12.41 18.11
N MET A 532 29.77 -11.33 17.42
CA MET A 532 29.01 -10.82 16.26
C MET A 532 29.41 -11.49 14.93
N VAL A 533 30.57 -12.17 14.91
CA VAL A 533 31.15 -12.75 13.70
C VAL A 533 30.75 -14.22 13.57
N VAL A 534 30.12 -14.55 12.45
CA VAL A 534 29.79 -15.93 12.02
C VAL A 534 30.56 -16.26 10.75
N ASN A 535 31.36 -17.32 10.77
CA ASN A 535 32.23 -17.75 9.66
C ASN A 535 31.85 -19.16 9.18
N TYR A 536 31.39 -19.24 7.93
CA TYR A 536 31.03 -20.48 7.26
C TYR A 536 31.89 -20.69 6.00
N PRO A 537 32.31 -21.93 5.70
CA PRO A 537 32.20 -23.13 6.54
C PRO A 537 33.30 -23.23 7.61
N THR A 538 34.39 -22.48 7.45
CA THR A 538 35.58 -22.55 8.32
C THR A 538 35.57 -21.41 9.33
N VAL A 539 35.35 -21.71 10.61
CA VAL A 539 35.19 -20.68 11.66
C VAL A 539 36.41 -19.78 11.81
N ARG A 540 37.62 -20.32 11.56
CA ARG A 540 38.89 -19.58 11.63
C ARG A 540 39.25 -18.79 10.36
N GLN A 541 38.36 -18.71 9.36
CA GLN A 541 38.61 -17.96 8.13
C GLN A 541 37.63 -16.79 8.02
N LEU A 542 38.13 -15.54 8.10
CA LEU A 542 37.27 -14.35 8.05
C LEU A 542 36.88 -13.97 6.62
N ASN A 543 37.80 -14.14 5.66
CA ASN A 543 37.75 -13.67 4.27
C ASN A 543 37.39 -12.17 4.18
N PRO A 544 38.20 -11.26 4.76
CA PRO A 544 37.80 -9.87 4.96
C PRO A 544 37.51 -9.11 3.66
N ASN A 545 38.24 -9.42 2.57
CA ASN A 545 38.23 -8.63 1.34
C ASN A 545 37.27 -9.15 0.26
N ARG A 546 36.62 -10.30 0.46
CA ARG A 546 35.57 -10.78 -0.47
C ARG A 546 34.24 -10.08 -0.23
N ASN A 547 33.38 -10.05 -1.24
CA ASN A 547 32.03 -9.50 -1.12
C ASN A 547 31.17 -10.36 -0.18
N ALA A 548 30.40 -9.69 0.68
CA ALA A 548 29.49 -10.33 1.61
C ALA A 548 28.27 -10.91 0.88
N THR A 549 27.87 -12.12 1.25
CA THR A 549 26.61 -12.71 0.77
C THR A 549 25.43 -12.26 1.62
N ARG A 550 24.21 -12.40 1.08
CA ARG A 550 22.96 -12.12 1.81
C ARG A 550 22.82 -12.93 3.08
N ALA A 551 23.24 -14.19 3.08
CA ALA A 551 23.26 -15.06 4.26
C ALA A 551 24.21 -14.53 5.36
N GLU A 552 25.37 -14.02 4.96
CA GLU A 552 26.36 -13.48 5.89
C GLU A 552 25.90 -12.17 6.51
N VAL A 553 25.36 -11.27 5.69
CA VAL A 553 24.74 -10.04 6.18
C VAL A 553 23.62 -10.35 7.16
N ALA A 554 22.77 -11.34 6.86
CA ALA A 554 21.71 -11.77 7.78
C ALA A 554 22.27 -12.29 9.11
N ALA A 555 23.30 -13.15 9.08
CA ALA A 555 23.92 -13.68 10.29
C ALA A 555 24.57 -12.59 11.14
N PHE A 556 25.35 -11.68 10.53
CA PHE A 556 26.01 -10.59 11.25
C PHE A 556 25.03 -9.59 11.85
N VAL A 557 24.01 -9.19 11.08
CA VAL A 557 22.96 -8.27 11.57
C VAL A 557 22.18 -8.91 12.71
N TYR A 558 21.86 -10.20 12.62
CA TYR A 558 21.16 -10.89 13.70
C TYR A 558 22.01 -10.94 14.98
N GLN A 559 23.30 -11.29 14.88
CA GLN A 559 24.16 -11.29 16.06
C GLN A 559 24.36 -9.90 16.65
N ALA A 560 24.41 -8.86 15.82
CA ALA A 560 24.41 -7.48 16.27
C ALA A 560 23.13 -7.11 17.05
N LEU A 561 21.96 -7.65 16.64
CA LEU A 561 20.71 -7.50 17.41
C LEU A 561 20.75 -8.27 18.73
N VAL A 562 21.40 -9.43 18.78
CA VAL A 562 21.58 -10.18 20.04
C VAL A 562 22.45 -9.38 21.02
N ASP A 563 23.59 -8.85 20.55
CA ASP A 563 24.47 -8.00 21.39
C ASP A 563 23.74 -6.74 21.89
N ALA A 564 22.88 -6.16 21.05
CA ALA A 564 22.04 -5.01 21.43
C ALA A 564 20.81 -5.37 22.30
N ASN A 565 20.65 -6.63 22.73
CA ASN A 565 19.49 -7.14 23.48
C ASN A 565 18.13 -6.99 22.75
N GLN A 566 18.13 -7.03 21.41
CA GLN A 566 16.95 -6.89 20.54
C GLN A 566 16.53 -8.22 19.85
N ALA A 567 17.29 -9.29 20.06
CA ALA A 567 17.02 -10.62 19.56
C ALA A 567 17.47 -11.71 20.55
N GLN A 568 16.85 -12.89 20.47
CA GLN A 568 17.26 -14.06 21.23
C GLN A 568 18.50 -14.70 20.61
N PHE A 569 19.37 -15.28 21.42
CA PHE A 569 20.56 -15.97 20.94
C PHE A 569 20.19 -17.20 20.08
N ILE A 570 20.77 -17.28 18.87
CA ILE A 570 20.70 -18.47 18.01
C ILE A 570 22.04 -19.21 18.09
N SER A 571 22.00 -20.44 18.59
CA SER A 571 23.17 -21.33 18.57
C SER A 571 23.55 -21.67 17.12
N SER A 572 24.84 -21.53 16.81
CA SER A 572 25.44 -21.88 15.53
C SER A 572 26.84 -22.45 15.73
N PRO A 573 27.20 -23.56 15.05
CA PRO A 573 28.57 -24.07 15.06
C PRO A 573 29.55 -23.16 14.31
N TYR A 574 29.03 -22.21 13.51
CA TYR A 574 29.81 -21.25 12.73
C TYR A 574 30.07 -19.94 13.47
N LEU A 575 29.54 -19.80 14.68
CA LEU A 575 29.76 -18.64 15.52
C LEU A 575 31.20 -18.61 16.04
N VAL A 576 31.91 -17.50 15.81
CA VAL A 576 33.26 -17.32 16.37
C VAL A 576 33.15 -17.14 17.88
N ARG A 577 33.81 -18.02 18.62
CA ARG A 577 33.93 -17.98 20.09
C ARG A 577 35.41 -18.02 20.43
N VAL A 578 35.87 -16.99 21.14
CA VAL A 578 37.27 -16.69 21.45
C VAL A 578 37.43 -16.37 22.92
#